data_AF-A0A949W5T1-F1
#
_entry.id   AF-A0A949W5T1-F1
#
_cell.length_a   1.000
_cell.length_b   1.000
_cell.length_c   1.000
_cell.angle_alpha   90.00
_cell.angle_beta   90.00
_cell.angle_gamma   90.00
#
_symmetry.space_group_name_H-M   'P 1'
#
loop_
_entity.id
_entity.type
_entity.pdbx_description
1 polymer ?
#
loop_
_entity_poly.entity_id
_entity_poly.type
_entity_poly.pdbx_seq_one_letter_code
_entity_poly.pdbx_strand_id
1 'polypeptide(L)'
;MTAWLQERGHEVNPKRVRRLLRAMGLWAIYPKPHLSVAGAGHRIYPYLLTGLAVNHPNQVWATDITYIRMRRGFVYLAAIMDWYSRYVLA
;
A
#
# COMPACT_ATOMS: atom_id res chain seq x y z
N MET A 1 19.51 -13.37 -0.01
CA MET A 1 19.05 -14.63 0.63
C MET A 1 18.59 -15.66 -0.39
N THR A 2 17.59 -15.38 -1.24
CA THR A 2 17.14 -16.37 -2.25
C THR A 2 18.26 -16.79 -3.21
N ALA A 3 18.99 -15.84 -3.81
CA ALA A 3 20.13 -16.14 -4.68
C ALA A 3 21.22 -16.97 -3.96
N TRP A 4 21.61 -16.57 -2.75
CA TRP A 4 22.57 -17.29 -1.90
C TRP A 4 22.15 -18.73 -1.56
N LEU A 5 20.85 -19.00 -1.42
CA LEU A 5 20.31 -20.35 -1.21
C LEU A 5 20.33 -21.17 -2.51
N GLN A 6 20.04 -20.53 -3.65
CA GLN A 6 20.12 -21.15 -4.97
C GLN A 6 21.56 -21.52 -5.34
N GLU A 7 22.53 -20.66 -5.03
CA GLU A 7 23.97 -20.94 -5.17
C GLU A 7 24.43 -22.15 -4.33
N ARG A 8 23.73 -22.43 -3.22
CA ARG A 8 23.93 -23.62 -2.38
C ARG A 8 23.15 -24.85 -2.86
N GLY A 9 22.51 -24.78 -4.03
CA GLY A 9 21.73 -25.88 -4.62
C GLY A 9 20.31 -26.02 -4.07
N HIS A 10 19.80 -25.05 -3.31
CA HIS A 10 18.40 -25.08 -2.85
C HIS A 10 17.46 -24.47 -3.89
N GLU A 11 16.54 -25.27 -4.44
CA GLU A 11 15.45 -24.79 -5.28
C GLU A 11 14.35 -24.11 -4.45
N VAL A 12 14.51 -22.80 -4.22
CA VAL A 12 13.58 -22.01 -3.39
C VAL A 12 13.04 -20.78 -4.11
N ASN A 13 11.74 -20.54 -3.94
CA ASN A 13 11.07 -19.33 -4.44
C ASN A 13 11.26 -18.16 -3.46
N PRO A 14 11.46 -16.91 -3.94
CA PRO A 14 11.50 -15.71 -3.09
C PRO A 14 10.34 -15.59 -2.08
N LYS A 15 9.12 -16.02 -2.46
CA LYS A 15 7.94 -16.00 -1.57
C LYS A 15 8.12 -16.94 -0.37
N ARG A 16 8.67 -18.14 -0.60
CA ARG A 16 8.94 -19.14 0.45
C ARG A 16 10.00 -18.62 1.42
N VAL A 17 11.11 -18.11 0.89
CA VAL A 17 12.20 -17.53 1.68
C VAL A 17 11.67 -16.39 2.56
N ARG A 18 10.91 -15.45 1.99
CA ARG A 18 10.32 -14.32 2.73
C ARG A 18 9.39 -14.78 3.86
N ARG A 19 8.55 -15.78 3.61
CA ARG A 19 7.64 -16.35 4.63
C ARG A 19 8.43 -16.97 5.79
N LEU A 20 9.48 -17.74 5.50
CA LEU A 20 10.31 -18.39 6.53
C LEU A 20 11.10 -17.36 7.34
N LEU A 21 11.71 -16.36 6.68
CA LEU A 21 12.40 -15.28 7.38
C LEU A 21 11.47 -14.53 8.34
N ARG A 22 10.22 -14.24 7.92
CA ARG A 22 9.21 -13.65 8.81
C ARG A 22 8.85 -14.55 9.99
N ALA A 23 8.68 -15.86 9.76
CA ALA A 23 8.40 -16.81 10.83
C ALA A 23 9.55 -16.90 11.84
N MET A 24 10.79 -16.69 11.40
CA MET A 24 11.98 -16.62 12.24
C MET A 24 12.21 -15.23 12.87
N GLY A 25 11.32 -14.24 12.63
CA GLY A 25 11.49 -12.87 13.11
C GLY A 25 12.62 -12.09 12.42
N LEU A 26 13.14 -12.59 11.30
CA LEU A 26 14.23 -11.96 10.56
C LEU A 26 13.69 -10.95 9.54
N TRP A 27 14.13 -9.71 9.66
CA TRP A 27 13.76 -8.59 8.80
C TRP A 27 14.99 -7.87 8.25
N ALA A 28 14.89 -7.41 6.99
CA ALA A 28 15.90 -6.54 6.44
C ALA A 28 15.77 -5.15 7.07
N ILE A 29 16.87 -4.64 7.63
CA ILE A 29 16.99 -3.27 8.10
C ILE A 29 17.66 -2.47 6.98
N TYR A 30 16.91 -1.58 6.36
CA TYR A 30 17.40 -0.66 5.34
C TYR A 30 16.65 0.67 5.45
N PRO A 31 17.24 1.79 5.03
CA PRO A 31 16.55 3.08 4.99
C PRO A 31 15.28 2.96 4.13
N LYS A 32 14.12 3.24 4.72
CA LYS A 32 12.85 3.30 3.99
C LYS A 32 12.53 4.76 3.70
N PRO A 33 11.91 5.08 2.55
CA PRO A 33 11.39 6.41 2.30
C PRO A 33 10.47 6.84 3.45
N HIS A 34 10.74 8.01 4.04
CA HIS A 34 9.93 8.55 5.13
C HIS A 34 8.79 9.37 4.53
N LEU A 35 7.81 8.69 3.91
CA LEU A 35 6.73 9.31 3.14
C LEU A 35 5.72 10.11 3.99
N SER A 36 5.77 9.98 5.31
CA SER A 36 4.84 10.60 6.26
C SER A 36 5.39 11.86 6.93
N VAL A 37 6.56 12.36 6.52
CA VAL A 37 7.10 13.61 7.08
C VAL A 37 6.30 14.78 6.54
N ALA A 38 5.59 15.45 7.44
CA ALA A 38 4.86 16.66 7.10
C ALA A 38 5.84 17.80 6.82
N GLY A 39 5.57 18.59 5.77
CA GLY A 39 6.34 19.82 5.50
C GLY A 39 6.17 20.86 6.61
N ALA A 40 7.11 21.80 6.69
CA ALA A 40 7.02 22.90 7.65
C ALA A 40 5.71 23.68 7.47
N GLY A 41 4.97 23.89 8.56
CA GLY A 41 3.67 24.58 8.54
C GLY A 41 2.47 23.71 8.11
N HIS A 42 2.65 22.41 7.89
CA HIS A 42 1.54 21.52 7.54
C HIS A 42 0.58 21.33 8.73
N ARG A 43 -0.68 21.74 8.56
CA ARG A 43 -1.73 21.57 9.56
C ARG A 43 -2.21 20.12 9.58
N ILE A 44 -2.20 19.50 10.77
CA ILE A 44 -2.80 18.18 10.99
C ILE A 44 -4.30 18.38 11.21
N TYR A 45 -5.12 17.69 10.41
CA TYR A 45 -6.57 17.68 10.56
C TYR A 45 -6.99 16.41 11.34
N PRO A 46 -8.01 16.51 12.22
CA PRO A 46 -8.53 15.35 12.91
C PRO A 46 -9.19 14.38 11.92
N TYR A 47 -9.05 13.07 12.18
CA TYR A 47 -9.73 12.06 11.38
C TYR A 47 -11.20 11.94 11.82
N LEU A 48 -12.08 12.56 11.04
CA LEU A 48 -13.50 12.73 11.38
C LEU A 48 -14.34 11.44 11.32
N LEU A 49 -13.79 10.36 10.75
CA LEU A 49 -14.50 9.10 10.58
C LEU A 49 -14.30 8.14 11.77
N THR A 50 -13.57 8.58 12.80
CA THR A 50 -13.34 7.79 14.01
C THR A 50 -14.66 7.49 14.71
N GLY A 51 -14.98 6.21 14.89
CA GLY A 51 -16.21 5.77 15.56
C GLY A 51 -17.47 5.82 14.69
N LEU A 52 -17.37 6.23 13.42
CA LEU A 52 -18.49 6.23 12.50
C LEU A 52 -18.73 4.81 11.96
N ALA A 53 -19.90 4.25 12.23
CA ALA A 53 -20.37 3.04 11.57
C ALA A 53 -20.86 3.40 10.16
N VAL A 54 -20.21 2.86 9.13
CA VAL A 54 -20.62 2.99 7.73
C VAL A 54 -21.52 1.82 7.39
N ASN A 55 -22.85 2.02 7.40
CA ASN A 55 -23.84 0.93 7.35
C ASN A 55 -24.77 0.95 6.13
N HIS A 56 -24.65 1.95 5.25
CA HIS A 56 -25.38 1.99 3.99
C HIS A 56 -24.54 2.63 2.85
N PRO A 57 -24.88 2.36 1.58
CA PRO A 57 -24.28 3.06 0.44
C PRO A 57 -24.47 4.58 0.52
N ASN A 58 -23.58 5.33 -0.11
CA ASN A 58 -23.59 6.79 -0.20
C ASN A 58 -23.42 7.55 1.13
N GLN A 59 -22.89 6.88 2.16
CA GLN A 59 -22.60 7.52 3.45
C GLN A 59 -21.18 8.11 3.50
N VAL A 60 -20.19 7.39 2.96
CA VAL A 60 -18.81 7.84 2.92
C VAL A 60 -18.16 7.38 1.62
N TRP A 61 -17.47 8.31 0.96
CA TRP A 61 -16.72 8.05 -0.26
C TRP A 61 -15.22 8.14 0.00
N ALA A 62 -14.46 7.27 -0.64
CA ALA A 62 -13.01 7.30 -0.68
C ALA A 62 -12.58 7.76 -2.09
N THR A 63 -11.50 8.52 -2.16
CA THR A 63 -10.87 8.88 -3.43
C THR A 63 -9.37 8.67 -3.32
N ASP A 64 -8.78 8.23 -4.42
CA ASP A 64 -7.34 8.09 -4.56
C ASP A 64 -6.93 8.48 -5.98
N ILE A 65 -5.68 8.91 -6.12
CA ILE A 65 -5.08 9.19 -7.41
C ILE A 65 -3.81 8.37 -7.57
N THR A 66 -3.69 7.70 -8.71
CA THR A 66 -2.54 6.88 -9.04
C THR A 66 -2.07 7.15 -10.46
N TYR A 67 -0.86 6.67 -10.75
CA TYR A 67 -0.19 6.88 -12.02
C TYR A 67 -0.07 5.55 -12.74
N ILE A 68 -0.63 5.48 -13.95
CA ILE A 68 -0.51 4.29 -14.80
C ILE A 68 0.61 4.52 -15.80
N ARG A 69 1.64 3.67 -15.72
CA ARG A 69 2.79 3.73 -16.63
C ARG A 69 2.38 3.26 -18.03
N MET A 70 2.61 4.10 -19.04
CA MET A 70 2.36 3.80 -20.45
C MET A 70 3.67 3.53 -21.20
N ARG A 71 3.61 2.99 -22.43
CA ARG A 71 4.82 2.81 -23.28
C ARG A 71 5.60 4.11 -23.45
N ARG A 72 4.89 5.24 -23.58
CA ARG A 72 5.45 6.60 -23.60
C ARG A 72 4.71 7.44 -22.56
N GLY A 73 5.41 7.84 -21.49
CA GLY A 73 4.84 8.66 -20.41
C GLY A 73 3.98 7.88 -19.41
N PHE A 74 3.05 8.60 -18.77
CA PHE A 74 2.12 8.11 -17.77
C PHE A 74 0.78 8.83 -17.91
N VAL A 75 -0.29 8.19 -17.44
CA VAL A 75 -1.60 8.82 -17.29
C VAL A 75 -1.98 8.84 -15.81
N TYR A 76 -2.76 9.85 -15.42
CA TYR A 76 -3.33 9.96 -14.10
C TYR A 76 -4.67 9.22 -14.08
N LEU A 77 -4.84 8.32 -13.13
CA LEU A 77 -6.13 7.72 -12.80
C LEU A 77 -6.56 8.27 -11.44
N ALA A 78 -7.65 9.01 -11.43
CA ALA A 78 -8.37 9.34 -10.21
C ALA A 78 -9.62 8.46 -10.16
N ALA A 79 -9.92 7.92 -8.98
CA ALA A 79 -11.13 7.13 -8.77
C ALA A 79 -11.89 7.62 -7.54
N ILE A 80 -13.21 7.49 -7.59
CA ILE A 80 -14.12 7.71 -6.45
C ILE A 80 -14.83 6.39 -6.17
N MET A 81 -14.76 5.93 -4.92
CA MET A 81 -15.35 4.68 -4.48
C MET A 81 -16.30 4.91 -3.31
N ASP A 82 -17.45 4.25 -3.35
CA ASP A 82 -18.31 4.14 -2.18
C ASP A 82 -17.72 3.15 -1.16
N TRP A 83 -17.54 3.58 0.08
CA TRP A 83 -16.83 2.78 1.08
C TRP A 83 -17.65 1.55 1.52
N TYR A 84 -18.98 1.67 1.58
CA TYR A 84 -19.85 0.56 1.99
C TYR A 84 -19.93 -0.52 0.91
N SER A 85 -20.37 -0.15 -0.29
CA SER A 85 -20.65 -1.07 -1.39
C SER A 85 -19.40 -1.49 -2.17
N ARG A 86 -18.28 -0.77 -2.01
CA ARG A 86 -17.03 -0.95 -2.78
C ARG A 86 -17.16 -0.65 -4.27
N TYR A 87 -18.25 -0.04 -4.69
CA TYR A 87 -18.48 0.32 -6.08
C TYR A 87 -17.64 1.53 -6.48
N VAL A 88 -17.04 1.48 -7.66
CA VAL A 88 -16.37 2.64 -8.27
C VAL A 88 -17.42 3.48 -8.97
N LEU A 89 -17.53 4.73 -8.57
CA LEU A 89 -18.53 5.68 -9.03
C LEU A 89 -18.04 6.49 -10.24
N ALA A 90 -16.75 6.83 -10.24
CA ALA A 90 -16.06 7.61 -11.26
C ALA A 90 -14.56 7.26 -11.30
#